data_AF-A0A7J2UUA2-F1
#
_entry.id   AF-A0A7J2UUA2-F1
#
_cell.length_a   1.000
_cell.length_b   1.000
_cell.length_c   1.000
_cell.angle_alpha   90.00
_cell.angle_beta   90.00
_cell.angle_gamma   90.00
#
_symmetry.space_group_name_H-M   'P 1'
#
loop_
_entity.id
_entity.type
_entity.pdbx_description
1 polymer ?
#
loop_
_entity_poly.entity_id
_entity_poly.type
_entity_poly.pdbx_seq_one_letter_code
_entity_poly.pdbx_strand_id
1 'polypeptide(L)'
;MLTLLKGLDSTVIAMNEPKADLNALNEKGRTELAQRAYELAYHYEGEYGSCPQAVLSSIQEVLGIVDDEVIKSGHSLAGGAALSGQGTCGALVGGIMAISCRFGRPRSM
;
A
#
# COMPACT_ATOMS: atom_id res chain seq x y z
N MET A 1 13.30 11.06 -28.95
CA MET A 1 13.02 11.00 -27.50
C MET A 1 12.96 9.52 -27.09
N LEU A 2 14.08 8.81 -27.20
CA LEU A 2 14.17 7.35 -27.03
C LEU A 2 15.49 6.95 -26.36
N THR A 3 15.96 7.77 -25.41
CA THR A 3 17.30 7.66 -24.83
C THR A 3 17.31 7.61 -23.30
N LEU A 4 16.19 7.24 -22.67
CA LEU A 4 16.03 7.14 -21.21
C LEU A 4 15.68 5.72 -20.73
N LEU A 5 15.94 4.69 -21.54
CA LEU A 5 15.67 3.28 -21.19
C LEU A 5 16.95 2.43 -21.00
N LYS A 6 18.11 3.06 -20.74
CA LYS A 6 19.38 2.33 -20.52
C LYS A 6 19.79 2.21 -19.04
N GLY A 7 18.83 2.17 -18.13
CA GLY A 7 19.11 2.01 -16.70
C GLY A 7 17.98 1.37 -15.90
N LEU A 8 17.05 0.67 -16.56
CA LEU A 8 16.03 -0.10 -15.85
C LEU A 8 16.63 -1.45 -15.49
N ASP A 9 17.33 -1.48 -14.35
CA ASP A 9 17.59 -2.71 -13.61
C ASP A 9 16.27 -3.48 -13.42
N SER A 10 16.41 -4.79 -13.35
CA SER A 10 15.39 -5.86 -13.24
C SER A 10 14.20 -5.61 -12.31
N THR A 11 14.17 -4.54 -11.53
CA THR A 11 13.12 -4.11 -10.60
C THR A 11 11.84 -3.60 -11.31
N VAL A 12 11.95 -3.07 -12.53
CA VAL A 12 10.76 -2.54 -13.26
C VAL A 12 9.97 -3.65 -13.99
N ILE A 13 10.54 -4.85 -14.09
CA ILE A 13 9.92 -5.99 -14.82
C ILE A 13 8.76 -6.61 -14.02
N ALA A 14 8.56 -6.25 -12.75
CA ALA A 14 7.45 -6.75 -11.92
C ALA A 14 6.21 -5.83 -11.89
N MET A 15 6.14 -4.78 -12.71
CA MET A 15 5.02 -3.82 -12.70
C MET A 15 3.88 -4.16 -13.67
N ASN A 16 3.87 -5.35 -14.28
CA ASN A 16 2.84 -5.75 -15.25
C ASN A 16 2.26 -7.16 -15.01
N GLU A 17 2.42 -7.71 -13.79
CA GLU A 17 1.75 -8.93 -13.32
C GLU A 17 0.76 -8.56 -12.21
N PRO A 18 -0.37 -9.27 -12.03
CA PRO A 18 -1.48 -8.80 -11.19
C PRO A 18 -1.20 -8.65 -9.69
N LYS A 19 -0.07 -9.13 -9.15
CA LYS A 19 0.32 -9.02 -7.73
C LYS A 19 1.84 -9.14 -7.62
N ALA A 20 2.51 -8.28 -6.85
CA ALA A 20 3.96 -8.36 -6.67
C ALA A 20 4.36 -9.69 -5.97
N ASP A 21 5.23 -10.49 -6.60
CA ASP A 21 5.79 -11.69 -5.96
C ASP A 21 6.95 -11.31 -5.03
N LEU A 22 6.61 -11.09 -3.76
CA LEU A 22 7.57 -10.72 -2.71
C LEU A 22 8.65 -11.78 -2.47
N ASN A 23 8.43 -13.05 -2.85
CA ASN A 23 9.41 -14.12 -2.65
C ASN A 23 10.55 -14.09 -3.67
N ALA A 24 10.35 -13.42 -4.81
CA ALA A 24 11.36 -13.26 -5.84
C ALA A 24 12.34 -12.09 -5.56
N LEU A 25 12.07 -11.26 -4.55
CA LEU A 25 12.86 -10.06 -4.24
C LEU A 25 14.00 -10.36 -3.26
N ASN A 26 15.17 -9.80 -3.54
CA ASN A 26 16.26 -9.73 -2.55
C ASN A 26 15.96 -8.66 -1.47
N GLU A 27 16.81 -8.58 -0.45
CA GLU A 27 16.62 -7.62 0.65
C GLU A 27 16.56 -6.16 0.16
N LYS A 28 17.44 -5.79 -0.78
CA LYS A 28 17.47 -4.46 -1.37
C LYS A 28 16.16 -4.09 -2.06
N GLY A 29 15.62 -4.99 -2.90
CA GLY A 29 14.35 -4.77 -3.59
C GLY A 29 13.17 -4.64 -2.64
N ARG A 30 13.15 -5.41 -1.53
CA ARG A 30 12.13 -5.24 -0.48
C ARG A 30 12.22 -3.86 0.18
N THR A 31 13.43 -3.39 0.47
CA THR A 31 13.66 -2.06 1.04
C THR A 31 13.25 -0.95 0.07
N GLU A 32 13.54 -1.09 -1.23
CA GLU A 32 13.13 -0.13 -2.25
C GLU A 32 11.60 -0.04 -2.39
N LEU A 33 10.90 -1.18 -2.38
CA LEU A 33 9.42 -1.18 -2.39
C LEU A 33 8.84 -0.57 -1.11
N ALA A 34 9.42 -0.87 0.06
CA ALA A 34 8.97 -0.28 1.32
C ALA A 34 9.17 1.25 1.32
N GLN A 35 10.31 1.72 0.82
CA GLN A 35 10.60 3.15 0.68
C GLN A 35 9.61 3.83 -0.28
N ARG A 36 9.32 3.20 -1.44
CA ARG A 36 8.31 3.71 -2.38
C ARG A 36 6.92 3.78 -1.75
N ALA A 37 6.51 2.74 -1.02
CA ALA A 37 5.22 2.72 -0.32
C ALA A 37 5.12 3.84 0.72
N TYR A 38 6.22 4.14 1.42
CA TYR A 38 6.30 5.25 2.37
C TYR A 38 6.15 6.60 1.68
N GLU A 39 6.89 6.85 0.59
CA GLU A 39 6.84 8.11 -0.16
C GLU A 39 5.44 8.38 -0.74
N LEU A 40 4.82 7.35 -1.33
CA LEU A 40 3.45 7.42 -1.83
C LEU A 40 2.44 7.69 -0.70
N ALA A 41 2.55 6.98 0.42
CA ALA A 41 1.64 7.19 1.55
C ALA A 41 1.75 8.61 2.10
N TYR A 42 2.97 9.13 2.25
CA TYR A 42 3.21 10.50 2.71
C TYR A 42 2.59 11.54 1.76
N HIS A 43 2.75 11.34 0.45
CA HIS A 43 2.14 12.19 -0.57
C HIS A 43 0.61 12.14 -0.51
N TYR A 44 0.03 10.94 -0.53
CA TYR A 44 -1.43 10.73 -0.52
C TYR A 44 -2.10 11.21 0.76
N GLU A 45 -1.43 11.15 1.90
CA GLU A 45 -1.98 11.71 3.14
C GLU A 45 -2.14 13.24 3.01
N GLY A 46 -1.16 13.92 2.41
CA GLY A 46 -1.24 15.35 2.12
C GLY A 46 -2.29 15.71 1.07
N GLU A 47 -2.48 14.87 0.05
CA GLU A 47 -3.41 15.12 -1.04
C GLU A 47 -4.87 14.79 -0.68
N TYR A 48 -5.10 13.65 -0.01
CA TYR A 48 -6.44 13.10 0.26
C TYR A 48 -6.92 13.32 1.70
N GLY A 49 -6.04 13.70 2.62
CA GLY A 49 -6.39 14.01 4.01
C GLY A 49 -6.87 12.82 4.84
N SER A 50 -6.54 11.59 4.42
CA SER A 50 -7.01 10.36 5.07
C SER A 50 -5.87 9.37 5.25
N CYS A 51 -5.35 9.27 6.48
CA CYS A 51 -4.23 8.41 6.82
C CYS A 51 -4.42 6.90 6.50
N PRO A 52 -5.57 6.24 6.77
CA PRO A 52 -5.75 4.83 6.38
C PRO A 52 -5.82 4.65 4.86
N GLN A 53 -6.48 5.58 4.15
CA GLN A 53 -6.63 5.49 2.71
C GLN A 53 -5.30 5.74 2.00
N ALA A 54 -4.48 6.66 2.49
CA ALA A 54 -3.14 6.91 1.98
C ALA A 54 -2.25 5.64 2.04
N VAL A 55 -2.26 4.94 3.18
CA VAL A 55 -1.51 3.68 3.35
C VAL A 55 -2.07 2.57 2.46
N LEU A 56 -3.41 2.39 2.42
CA LEU A 56 -4.02 1.35 1.61
C LEU A 56 -3.77 1.57 0.11
N SER A 57 -3.87 2.81 -0.37
CA SER A 57 -3.60 3.18 -1.76
C SER A 57 -2.12 3.01 -2.12
N SER A 58 -1.19 3.38 -1.23
CA SER A 58 0.24 3.20 -1.52
C SER A 58 0.63 1.73 -1.61
N ILE A 59 0.06 0.90 -0.73
CA ILE A 59 0.25 -0.55 -0.79
C ILE A 59 -0.40 -1.13 -2.04
N GLN A 60 -1.56 -0.62 -2.44
CA GLN A 60 -2.20 -1.07 -3.67
C GLN A 60 -1.34 -0.77 -4.90
N GLU A 61 -0.78 0.44 -4.99
CA GLU A 61 0.10 0.80 -6.11
C GLU A 61 1.39 -0.05 -6.13
N VAL A 62 1.97 -0.33 -4.97
CA VAL A 62 3.25 -1.04 -4.88
C VAL A 62 3.09 -2.55 -5.02
N LEU A 63 2.03 -3.15 -4.49
CA LEU A 63 1.88 -4.61 -4.36
C LEU A 63 0.67 -5.19 -5.10
N GLY A 64 -0.37 -4.40 -5.41
CA GLY A 64 -1.57 -4.88 -6.09
C GLY A 64 -2.44 -5.85 -5.27
N ILE A 65 -2.40 -5.75 -3.93
CA ILE A 65 -3.06 -6.71 -3.03
C ILE A 65 -4.32 -6.18 -2.31
N VAL A 66 -4.71 -4.93 -2.54
CA VAL A 66 -5.81 -4.24 -1.83
C VAL A 66 -6.87 -3.78 -2.85
N ASP A 67 -8.09 -4.28 -2.71
CA ASP A 67 -9.19 -3.87 -3.60
C ASP A 67 -9.68 -2.44 -3.28
N ASP A 68 -10.19 -1.73 -4.29
CA ASP A 68 -10.72 -0.36 -4.14
C ASP A 68 -11.82 -0.24 -3.08
N GLU A 69 -12.65 -1.27 -2.93
CA GLU A 69 -13.70 -1.29 -1.90
C GLU A 69 -13.09 -1.34 -0.48
N VAL A 70 -11.92 -1.97 -0.30
CA VAL A 70 -11.20 -1.95 0.98
C VAL A 70 -10.67 -0.54 1.24
N ILE A 71 -10.08 0.11 0.25
CA ILE A 71 -9.59 1.50 0.34
C ILE A 71 -10.74 2.43 0.72
N LYS A 72 -11.88 2.31 0.04
CA LYS A 72 -13.09 3.09 0.32
C LYS A 72 -13.62 2.86 1.73
N SER A 73 -13.66 1.60 2.19
CA SER A 73 -14.12 1.26 3.54
C SER A 73 -13.21 1.80 4.64
N GLY A 74 -11.93 2.06 4.34
CA GLY A 74 -10.96 2.57 5.29
C GLY A 74 -11.19 4.03 5.72
N HIS A 75 -12.04 4.80 5.04
CA HIS A 75 -12.24 6.22 5.32
C HIS A 75 -12.60 6.52 6.78
N SER A 76 -13.54 5.76 7.35
CA SER A 76 -13.99 5.91 8.74
C SER A 76 -12.99 5.41 9.78
N LEU A 77 -11.75 5.11 9.37
CA LEU A 77 -10.64 4.74 10.24
C LEU A 77 -9.68 5.93 10.46
N ALA A 78 -9.90 7.04 9.74
CA ALA A 78 -9.04 8.22 9.78
C ALA A 78 -9.12 8.96 11.13
N GLY A 79 -7.99 9.55 11.54
CA GLY A 79 -7.92 10.31 12.80
C GLY A 79 -8.33 9.50 14.03
N GLY A 80 -8.00 8.20 14.05
CA GLY A 80 -8.37 7.33 15.18
C GLY A 80 -9.82 6.86 15.11
N ALA A 81 -10.29 6.52 13.91
CA ALA A 81 -11.66 6.17 13.51
C ALA A 81 -12.54 7.30 12.97
N ALA A 82 -13.43 7.89 13.75
CA ALA A 82 -14.33 8.92 13.21
C ALA A 82 -13.78 10.32 13.49
N LEU A 83 -12.48 10.56 13.22
CA LEU A 83 -11.75 11.77 13.65
C LEU A 83 -11.85 12.06 15.15
N SER A 84 -12.07 11.01 15.95
CA SER A 84 -12.28 11.14 17.39
C SER A 84 -10.98 11.43 18.15
N GLY A 85 -9.83 11.04 17.58
CA GLY A 85 -8.53 11.07 18.25
C GLY A 85 -8.41 10.06 19.41
N GLN A 86 -9.40 9.20 19.64
CA GLN A 86 -9.42 8.24 20.75
C GLN A 86 -9.14 6.79 20.32
N GLY A 87 -9.19 6.51 19.03
CA GLY A 87 -8.93 5.18 18.48
C GLY A 87 -7.50 4.97 17.99
N THR A 88 -7.27 3.82 17.37
CA THR A 88 -5.97 3.45 16.77
C THR A 88 -5.64 4.34 15.58
N CYS A 89 -4.38 4.74 15.44
CA CYS A 89 -3.87 5.48 14.28
C CYS A 89 -4.36 4.88 12.96
N GLY A 90 -4.99 5.70 12.11
CA GLY A 90 -5.56 5.23 10.85
C GLY A 90 -4.52 4.66 9.89
N ALA A 91 -3.31 5.23 9.84
CA ALA A 91 -2.21 4.67 9.05
C ALA A 91 -1.82 3.25 9.51
N LEU A 92 -1.76 3.02 10.82
CA LEU A 92 -1.47 1.70 11.39
C LEU A 92 -2.59 0.70 11.04
N VAL A 93 -3.85 1.10 11.19
CA VAL A 93 -5.00 0.25 10.84
C VAL A 93 -5.01 -0.07 9.34
N GLY A 94 -4.70 0.90 8.48
CA GLY A 94 -4.56 0.69 7.04
C GLY A 94 -3.52 -0.38 6.70
N GLY A 95 -2.35 -0.35 7.35
CA GLY A 95 -1.33 -1.39 7.20
C GLY A 95 -1.80 -2.78 7.65
N ILE A 96 -2.49 -2.87 8.79
CA ILE A 96 -3.06 -4.12 9.31
C ILE A 96 -4.14 -4.67 8.36
N MET A 97 -4.97 -3.80 7.79
CA MET A 97 -5.98 -4.16 6.80
C MET A 97 -5.35 -4.70 5.52
N ALA A 98 -4.27 -4.09 5.03
CA ALA A 98 -3.54 -4.58 3.86
C ALA A 98 -2.99 -6.01 4.08
N ILE A 99 -2.43 -6.30 5.26
CA ILE A 99 -2.01 -7.66 5.63
C ILE A 99 -3.22 -8.61 5.59
N SER A 100 -4.35 -8.16 6.11
CA SER A 100 -5.60 -8.94 6.14
C SER A 100 -6.18 -9.20 4.75
N CYS A 101 -5.92 -8.35 3.75
CA CYS A 101 -6.33 -8.60 2.37
C CYS A 101 -5.67 -9.86 1.79
N ARG A 102 -4.46 -10.22 2.26
CA ARG A 102 -3.73 -11.40 1.77
C ARG A 102 -3.80 -12.61 2.71
N PHE A 103 -3.82 -12.37 4.02
CA PHE A 103 -3.70 -13.40 5.06
C PHE A 103 -4.86 -13.38 6.06
N GLY A 104 -5.93 -12.64 5.77
CA GLY A 104 -7.11 -12.56 6.63
C GLY A 104 -7.89 -13.86 6.70
N ARG A 105 -8.67 -14.02 7.78
CA ARG A 105 -9.52 -15.20 7.99
C ARG A 105 -10.70 -15.18 7.01
N PRO A 106 -10.93 -16.24 6.21
CA PRO A 106 -12.07 -16.29 5.31
C PRO A 106 -13.38 -16.49 6.08
N ARG A 107 -14.50 -16.08 5.48
CA ARG A 107 -15.84 -16.20 6.07
C ARG A 107 -16.27 -17.65 6.33
N SER A 108 -15.79 -18.60 5.54
CA SER A 108 -16.28 -19.99 5.49
C SER A 108 -15.52 -20.97 6.40
N MET A 109 -14.75 -20.46 7.37
CA MET A 109 -13.97 -21.25 8.34
C MET A 109 -14.55 -21.12 9.74
#